data_AF-A0A945Z8E8-F1
#
_entry.id   AF-A0A945Z8E8-F1
#
_cell.length_a   1.000
_cell.length_b   1.000
_cell.length_c   1.000
_cell.angle_alpha   90.00
_cell.angle_beta   90.00
_cell.angle_gamma   90.00
#
_symmetry.space_group_name_H-M   'P 1'
#
loop_
_entity.id
_entity.type
_entity.pdbx_description
1 polymer ?
#
loop_
_entity_poly.entity_id
_entity_poly.type
_entity_poly.pdbx_seq_one_letter_code
_entity_poly.pdbx_strand_id
1 'polypeptide(L)'
;MKILTITFLGVLLLGCSNKAKAVIDTPEAPQVKVEYQDHVAGSVMDVSNSKVQAKLVSKSNMADVAEDSPCSITECIGFFEIQEIIHFGSNFHGQLSEGQLVEAEFEFTLSETSSDFPELNEAMPGLNVGDVFVAELFENFDEGKVSIRLYELKK
;
A
#
# COMPACT_ATOMS: atom_id res chain seq x y z
N MET A 1 47.35 -58.64 -10.98
CA MET A 1 47.44 -57.23 -11.47
C MET A 1 47.09 -56.32 -10.31
N LYS A 2 47.83 -55.21 -10.18
CA LYS A 2 48.07 -54.45 -8.93
C LYS A 2 46.89 -53.61 -8.42
N ILE A 3 46.77 -53.64 -7.09
CA ILE A 3 46.23 -52.71 -6.08
C ILE A 3 46.20 -51.23 -6.50
N LEU A 4 45.11 -50.49 -6.20
CA LEU A 4 45.20 -49.23 -5.43
C LEU A 4 43.83 -48.75 -4.88
N THR A 5 43.63 -48.98 -3.59
CA THR A 5 42.64 -48.34 -2.73
C THR A 5 43.16 -46.93 -2.40
N ILE A 6 42.39 -45.86 -2.65
CA ILE A 6 42.68 -44.53 -2.07
C ILE A 6 41.45 -44.06 -1.29
N THR A 7 41.56 -44.25 0.01
CA THR A 7 40.76 -43.65 1.07
C THR A 7 41.18 -42.19 1.21
N PHE A 8 40.32 -41.22 0.88
CA PHE A 8 40.59 -39.81 1.24
C PHE A 8 39.87 -39.49 2.54
N LEU A 9 40.59 -39.75 3.62
CA LEU A 9 40.32 -39.27 4.97
C LEU A 9 40.76 -37.80 5.03
N GLY A 10 39.82 -36.87 4.83
CA GLY A 10 40.03 -35.43 4.97
C GLY A 10 39.37 -34.93 6.26
N VAL A 11 40.13 -35.02 7.35
CA VAL A 11 39.80 -34.51 8.70
C VAL A 11 40.22 -33.04 8.83
N LEU A 12 39.45 -32.28 9.63
CA LEU A 12 39.72 -30.94 10.20
C LEU A 12 39.71 -29.79 9.17
N LEU A 13 38.89 -28.74 9.35
CA LEU A 13 39.07 -27.75 10.41
C LEU A 13 37.74 -27.22 10.96
N LEU A 14 37.54 -27.43 12.26
CA LEU A 14 36.64 -26.64 13.10
C LEU A 14 37.22 -25.23 13.24
N GLY A 15 36.79 -24.32 12.36
CA GLY A 15 37.01 -22.89 12.53
C GLY A 15 35.91 -22.28 13.39
N CYS A 16 36.13 -22.18 14.70
CA CYS A 16 35.33 -21.29 15.55
C CYS A 16 35.67 -19.84 15.20
N SER A 17 34.97 -19.27 14.23
CA SER A 17 35.05 -17.83 13.96
C SER A 17 34.21 -17.12 15.02
N ASN A 18 34.89 -16.48 15.96
CA ASN A 18 34.30 -15.47 16.84
C ASN A 18 33.69 -14.37 15.97
N LYS A 19 32.39 -14.45 15.68
CA LYS A 19 31.63 -13.30 15.19
C LYS A 19 31.48 -12.35 16.37
N ALA A 20 32.44 -11.42 16.47
CA ALA A 20 32.18 -10.16 17.13
C ALA A 20 30.85 -9.63 16.58
N LYS A 21 29.84 -9.54 17.45
CA LYS A 21 28.64 -8.76 17.15
C LYS A 21 29.13 -7.34 16.94
N ALA A 22 29.26 -6.94 15.68
CA ALA A 22 29.23 -5.53 15.33
C ALA A 22 27.91 -5.01 15.91
N VAL A 23 28.02 -4.20 16.96
CA VAL A 23 26.95 -3.30 17.35
C VAL A 23 26.80 -2.38 16.14
N ILE A 24 25.86 -2.72 15.27
CA ILE A 24 25.39 -1.81 14.25
C ILE A 24 24.71 -0.73 15.08
N ASP A 25 25.37 0.42 15.20
CA ASP A 25 24.71 1.66 15.58
C ASP A 25 23.61 1.86 14.55
N THR A 26 22.42 1.35 14.86
CA THR A 26 21.19 1.68 14.16
C THR A 26 21.11 3.20 14.24
N PRO A 27 21.21 3.91 13.10
CA PRO A 27 21.01 5.35 13.10
C PRO A 27 19.66 5.59 13.74
N GLU A 28 19.67 6.28 14.88
CA GLU A 28 18.45 6.68 15.55
C GLU A 28 17.62 7.43 14.51
N ALA A 29 16.50 6.83 14.11
CA ALA A 29 15.64 7.40 13.08
C ALA A 29 15.33 8.83 13.53
N PRO A 30 15.54 9.84 12.67
CA PRO A 30 15.30 11.22 13.04
C PRO A 30 13.88 11.31 13.60
N GLN A 31 13.79 11.74 14.86
CA GLN A 31 12.53 12.00 15.54
C GLN A 31 11.86 13.15 14.78
N VAL A 32 11.07 12.82 13.77
CA VAL A 32 10.23 13.77 13.07
C VAL A 32 9.21 14.22 14.11
N LYS A 33 9.41 15.43 14.63
CA LYS A 33 8.40 16.10 15.44
C LYS A 33 7.20 16.32 14.52
N VAL A 34 6.21 15.45 14.63
CA VAL A 34 4.90 15.65 14.02
C VAL A 34 4.26 16.79 14.79
N GLU A 35 4.41 18.00 14.26
CA GLU A 35 3.71 19.18 14.74
C GLU A 35 2.26 19.04 14.32
N TYR A 36 1.43 18.50 15.23
CA TYR A 36 -0.02 18.50 15.05
C TYR A 36 -0.47 19.96 15.05
N GLN A 37 -0.83 20.48 13.88
CA GLN A 37 -1.54 21.74 13.80
C GLN A 37 -2.89 21.55 14.49
N ASP A 38 -3.00 22.11 15.68
CA ASP A 38 -4.21 22.14 16.49
C ASP A 38 -5.24 23.00 15.74
N HIS A 39 -6.07 22.35 14.91
CA HIS A 39 -7.15 23.01 14.19
C HIS A 39 -8.26 23.40 15.18
N VAL A 40 -8.09 24.62 15.67
CA VAL A 40 -8.99 25.54 16.37
C VAL A 40 -10.47 25.13 16.41
N ALA A 41 -10.95 25.08 17.66
CA ALA A 41 -12.33 25.10 18.14
C ALA A 41 -13.40 25.66 17.17
N GLY A 42 -14.37 24.81 16.84
CA GLY A 42 -15.74 25.24 16.49
C GLY A 42 -16.13 25.23 15.01
N SER A 43 -15.39 24.57 14.13
CA SER A 43 -15.82 24.36 12.74
C SER A 43 -16.98 23.36 12.66
N VAL A 44 -18.01 23.69 11.89
CA VAL A 44 -19.07 22.77 11.46
C VAL A 44 -18.39 21.49 10.96
N MET A 45 -18.67 20.34 11.58
CA MET A 45 -18.10 19.08 11.15
C MET A 45 -18.53 18.83 9.70
N ASP A 46 -17.56 18.88 8.80
CA ASP A 46 -17.76 18.45 7.43
C ASP A 46 -17.95 16.93 7.46
N VAL A 47 -19.18 16.48 7.18
CA VAL A 47 -19.56 15.07 7.17
C VAL A 47 -19.04 14.33 5.94
N SER A 48 -18.27 14.99 5.08
CA SER A 48 -17.62 14.34 3.95
C SER A 48 -16.45 13.48 4.39
N ASN A 49 -16.08 12.55 3.51
CA ASN A 49 -14.88 11.76 3.68
C ASN A 49 -13.63 12.56 3.30
N SER A 50 -12.49 12.09 3.78
CA SER A 50 -11.19 12.63 3.43
C SER A 50 -10.86 12.44 1.96
N LYS A 51 -10.13 13.39 1.39
CA LYS A 51 -9.64 13.31 0.02
C LYS A 51 -8.13 13.40 0.01
N VAL A 52 -7.50 12.56 -0.79
CA VAL A 52 -6.06 12.51 -0.95
C VAL A 52 -5.67 12.56 -2.41
N GLN A 53 -4.52 13.15 -2.69
CA GLN A 53 -3.77 12.88 -3.90
C GLN A 53 -2.85 11.69 -3.63
N ALA A 54 -2.93 10.67 -4.46
CA ALA A 54 -2.14 9.47 -4.33
C ALA A 54 -1.52 9.05 -5.66
N LYS A 55 -0.45 8.26 -5.58
CA LYS A 55 0.19 7.65 -6.75
C LYS A 55 0.08 6.14 -6.65
N LEU A 56 -0.37 5.48 -7.73
CA LEU A 56 -0.40 4.02 -7.77
C LEU A 56 1.03 3.48 -7.92
N VAL A 57 1.48 2.70 -6.95
CA VAL A 57 2.84 2.13 -6.91
C VAL A 57 2.88 0.70 -7.45
N SER A 58 1.89 -0.11 -7.09
CA SER A 58 1.75 -1.48 -7.61
C SER A 58 0.33 -1.98 -7.47
N LYS A 59 -0.08 -2.89 -8.35
CA LYS A 59 -1.36 -3.61 -8.26
C LYS A 59 -1.16 -4.94 -7.53
N SER A 60 -2.18 -5.39 -6.84
CA SER A 60 -2.22 -6.66 -6.11
C SER A 60 -3.49 -7.41 -6.48
N ASN A 61 -3.34 -8.72 -6.63
CA ASN A 61 -4.47 -9.63 -6.76
C ASN A 61 -4.72 -10.27 -5.39
N MET A 62 -5.94 -10.14 -4.87
CA MET A 62 -6.34 -10.90 -3.68
C MET A 62 -6.48 -12.37 -4.03
N ALA A 63 -6.00 -13.24 -3.15
CA ALA A 63 -6.22 -14.68 -3.26
C ALA A 63 -7.65 -15.10 -2.89
N ASP A 64 -8.35 -14.28 -2.08
CA ASP A 64 -9.64 -14.60 -1.45
C ASP A 64 -10.71 -13.54 -1.76
N VAL A 65 -10.93 -13.22 -3.04
CA VAL A 65 -12.06 -12.36 -3.43
C VAL A 65 -13.32 -13.20 -3.53
N ALA A 66 -14.44 -12.68 -3.02
CA ALA A 66 -15.76 -13.29 -3.24
C ALA A 66 -16.03 -13.44 -4.75
N GLU A 67 -16.52 -14.60 -5.19
CA GLU A 67 -16.71 -14.91 -6.61
C GLU A 67 -17.63 -13.90 -7.33
N ASP A 68 -18.54 -13.26 -6.61
CA ASP A 68 -19.53 -12.29 -7.08
C ASP A 68 -19.08 -10.82 -7.01
N SER A 69 -17.87 -10.53 -6.54
CA SER A 69 -17.32 -9.18 -6.51
C SER A 69 -16.74 -8.78 -7.88
N PRO A 70 -16.83 -7.50 -8.30
CA PRO A 70 -16.07 -6.97 -9.44
C PRO A 70 -14.59 -7.37 -9.43
N CYS A 71 -14.03 -7.51 -8.24
CA CYS A 71 -12.62 -7.83 -8.01
C CYS A 71 -12.25 -9.30 -8.28
N SER A 72 -13.23 -10.17 -8.55
CA SER A 72 -12.98 -11.56 -8.96
C SER A 72 -12.57 -11.67 -10.43
N ILE A 73 -12.86 -10.63 -11.23
CA ILE A 73 -12.62 -10.58 -12.67
C ILE A 73 -11.42 -9.70 -12.99
N THR A 74 -11.15 -8.69 -12.16
CA THR A 74 -10.14 -7.65 -12.41
C THR A 74 -9.48 -7.19 -11.11
N GLU A 75 -8.26 -6.63 -11.21
CA GLU A 75 -7.51 -6.08 -10.08
C GLU A 75 -8.28 -4.94 -9.40
N CYS A 76 -8.39 -5.00 -8.07
CA CYS A 76 -8.97 -3.93 -7.26
C CYS A 76 -8.07 -3.46 -6.12
N ILE A 77 -7.06 -4.24 -5.73
CA ILE A 77 -6.17 -3.85 -4.65
C ILE A 77 -4.90 -3.25 -5.23
N GLY A 78 -4.45 -2.17 -4.61
CA GLY A 78 -3.19 -1.54 -4.96
C GLY A 78 -2.44 -1.05 -3.73
N PHE A 79 -1.16 -0.82 -3.92
CA PHE A 79 -0.33 -0.03 -3.02
C PHE A 79 -0.23 1.38 -3.58
N PHE A 80 -0.56 2.35 -2.75
CA PHE A 80 -0.62 3.76 -3.10
C PHE A 80 0.31 4.57 -2.21
N GLU A 81 1.06 5.48 -2.81
CA GLU A 81 1.84 6.46 -2.07
C GLU A 81 1.01 7.73 -1.90
N ILE A 82 0.68 8.10 -0.66
CA ILE A 82 -0.03 9.34 -0.37
C ILE A 82 0.90 10.51 -0.68
N GLN A 83 0.56 11.32 -1.68
CA GLN A 83 1.35 12.48 -2.06
C GLN A 83 0.94 13.71 -1.23
N GLU A 84 -0.36 13.89 -1.02
CA GLU A 84 -0.92 15.05 -0.32
C GLU A 84 -2.30 14.69 0.27
N ILE A 85 -2.61 15.23 1.45
CA ILE A 85 -3.96 15.18 2.01
C ILE A 85 -4.69 16.48 1.65
N ILE A 86 -5.58 16.39 0.65
CA ILE A 86 -6.28 17.55 0.09
C ILE A 86 -7.37 18.05 1.04
N HIS A 87 -8.07 17.11 1.69
CA HIS A 87 -9.21 17.41 2.55
C HIS A 87 -9.27 16.43 3.72
N PHE A 88 -9.44 16.97 4.91
CA PHE A 88 -9.67 16.20 6.13
C PHE A 88 -11.17 16.07 6.37
N GLY A 89 -11.71 14.89 6.09
CA GLY A 89 -13.10 14.56 6.34
C GLY A 89 -13.35 14.16 7.79
N SER A 90 -14.62 13.98 8.15
CA SER A 90 -15.00 13.49 9.50
C SER A 90 -14.48 12.08 9.80
N ASN A 91 -14.13 11.32 8.77
CA ASN A 91 -13.52 10.00 8.91
C ASN A 91 -12.00 10.06 9.13
N PHE A 92 -11.34 11.21 9.03
CA PHE A 92 -9.89 11.27 9.24
C PHE A 92 -9.53 11.23 10.72
N HIS A 93 -8.77 10.21 11.14
CA HIS A 93 -8.25 10.12 12.51
C HIS A 93 -6.73 10.15 12.60
N GLY A 94 -6.04 10.79 11.65
CA GLY A 94 -4.58 10.94 11.68
C GLY A 94 -3.81 9.68 11.30
N GLN A 95 -4.44 8.76 10.58
CA GLN A 95 -3.90 7.43 10.27
C GLN A 95 -2.95 7.42 9.07
N LEU A 96 -3.08 8.44 8.22
CA LEU A 96 -2.33 8.57 6.99
C LEU A 96 -1.42 9.80 7.06
N SER A 97 -0.24 9.66 6.48
CA SER A 97 0.74 10.74 6.32
C SER A 97 1.24 10.81 4.89
N GLU A 98 1.68 11.98 4.44
CA GLU A 98 2.35 12.14 3.16
C GLU A 98 3.61 11.24 3.08
N GLY A 99 3.86 10.67 1.90
CA GLY A 99 4.90 9.67 1.64
C GLY A 99 4.59 8.26 2.15
N GLN A 100 3.49 8.05 2.87
CA GLN A 100 3.10 6.72 3.35
C GLN A 100 2.62 5.84 2.19
N LEU A 101 3.07 4.58 2.20
CA LEU A 101 2.50 3.52 1.37
C LEU A 101 1.29 2.90 2.07
N VAL A 102 0.17 2.90 1.38
CA VAL A 102 -1.11 2.39 1.87
C VAL A 102 -1.58 1.29 0.91
N GLU A 103 -1.88 0.13 1.44
CA GLU A 103 -2.65 -0.87 0.72
C GLU A 103 -4.13 -0.49 0.81
N ALA A 104 -4.79 -0.34 -0.33
CA ALA A 104 -6.21 -0.03 -0.36
C ALA A 104 -6.96 -0.80 -1.44
N GLU A 105 -8.25 -1.01 -1.17
CA GLU A 105 -9.18 -1.63 -2.11
C GLU A 105 -9.95 -0.55 -2.86
N PHE A 106 -9.93 -0.60 -4.19
CA PHE A 106 -10.79 0.22 -5.03
C PHE A 106 -12.23 -0.28 -4.94
N GLU A 107 -13.18 0.63 -4.73
CA GLU A 107 -14.61 0.29 -4.64
C GLU A 107 -15.16 -0.41 -5.91
N PHE A 108 -14.53 -0.19 -7.06
CA PHE A 108 -14.91 -0.81 -8.33
C PHE A 108 -13.80 -1.68 -8.92
N THR A 109 -12.81 -1.06 -9.57
CA THR A 109 -11.62 -1.76 -10.12
C THR A 109 -10.53 -0.76 -10.46
N LEU A 110 -9.28 -1.23 -10.50
CA LEU A 110 -8.12 -0.54 -11.01
C LEU A 110 -8.00 -0.61 -12.54
N SER A 111 -8.82 -1.41 -13.21
CA SER A 111 -8.83 -1.52 -14.67
C SER A 111 -9.85 -0.56 -15.28
N GLU A 112 -9.72 -0.32 -16.59
CA GLU A 112 -10.73 0.41 -17.34
C GLU A 112 -12.04 -0.36 -17.34
N THR A 113 -13.16 0.30 -17.06
CA THR A 113 -14.45 -0.39 -16.95
C THR A 113 -15.23 -0.51 -18.25
N SER A 114 -14.72 0.05 -19.35
CA SER A 114 -15.45 0.11 -20.63
C SER A 114 -15.72 -1.29 -21.23
N SER A 115 -14.86 -2.27 -20.96
CA SER A 115 -15.05 -3.65 -21.41
C SER A 115 -15.88 -4.49 -20.45
N ASP A 116 -15.59 -4.36 -19.15
CA ASP A 116 -16.04 -5.33 -18.14
C ASP A 116 -17.36 -4.91 -17.49
N PHE A 117 -17.68 -3.61 -17.51
CA PHE A 117 -18.90 -3.05 -16.92
C PHE A 117 -19.59 -2.05 -17.89
N PRO A 118 -20.05 -2.53 -19.07
CA PRO A 118 -20.65 -1.68 -20.10
C PRO A 118 -21.99 -1.03 -19.69
N GLU A 119 -22.60 -1.48 -18.59
CA GLU A 119 -23.82 -0.94 -18.03
C GLU A 119 -23.61 0.37 -17.24
N LEU A 120 -22.37 0.75 -16.95
CA LEU A 120 -22.07 2.02 -16.29
C LEU A 120 -22.39 3.20 -17.22
N ASN A 121 -23.01 4.24 -16.67
CA ASN A 121 -23.31 5.47 -17.42
C ASN A 121 -22.03 6.20 -17.88
N GLU A 122 -20.93 6.02 -17.16
CA GLU A 122 -19.61 6.60 -17.47
C GLU A 122 -18.54 5.55 -17.19
N ALA A 123 -17.67 5.29 -18.17
CA ALA A 123 -16.56 4.38 -18.00
C ALA A 123 -15.45 5.03 -17.17
N MET A 124 -14.98 4.33 -16.14
CA MET A 124 -13.80 4.74 -15.39
C MET A 124 -12.56 4.37 -16.21
N PRO A 125 -11.58 5.29 -16.34
CA PRO A 125 -10.41 5.09 -17.20
C PRO A 125 -9.42 4.02 -16.70
N GLY A 126 -9.64 3.47 -15.51
CA GLY A 126 -8.67 2.64 -14.81
C GLY A 126 -7.44 3.44 -14.36
N LEU A 127 -6.48 2.74 -13.76
CA LEU A 127 -5.18 3.28 -13.33
C LEU A 127 -4.04 2.38 -13.79
N ASN A 128 -2.94 3.01 -14.19
CA ASN A 128 -1.66 2.37 -14.44
C ASN A 128 -0.68 2.66 -13.31
N VAL A 129 0.30 1.77 -13.13
CA VAL A 129 1.38 2.01 -12.18
C VAL A 129 2.11 3.29 -12.57
N GLY A 130 2.28 4.19 -11.61
CA GLY A 130 2.85 5.51 -11.78
C GLY A 130 1.83 6.63 -11.90
N ASP A 131 0.57 6.33 -12.19
CA ASP A 131 -0.49 7.33 -12.32
C ASP A 131 -0.73 8.04 -10.99
N VAL A 132 -0.96 9.35 -11.07
CA VAL A 132 -1.33 10.20 -9.94
C VAL A 132 -2.82 10.51 -10.04
N PHE A 133 -3.53 10.42 -8.93
CA PHE A 133 -4.98 10.59 -8.92
C PHE A 133 -5.44 11.19 -7.60
N VAL A 134 -6.65 11.73 -7.61
CA VAL A 134 -7.38 12.16 -6.42
C VAL A 134 -8.41 11.09 -6.09
N ALA A 135 -8.45 10.69 -4.82
CA ALA A 135 -9.42 9.73 -4.32
C ALA A 135 -10.07 10.19 -3.03
N GLU A 136 -11.31 9.73 -2.86
CA GLU A 136 -12.03 9.78 -1.59
C GLU A 136 -11.70 8.51 -0.79
N LEU A 137 -11.35 8.69 0.48
CA LEU A 137 -10.98 7.61 1.39
C LEU A 137 -12.18 7.15 2.21
N PHE A 138 -12.39 5.85 2.31
CA PHE A 138 -13.39 5.23 3.17
C PHE A 138 -12.65 4.35 4.18
N GLU A 139 -12.77 4.69 5.46
CA GLU A 139 -12.16 3.93 6.53
C GLU A 139 -13.17 2.88 7.03
N ASN A 140 -12.86 1.60 6.83
CA ASN A 140 -13.60 0.49 7.41
C ASN A 140 -12.90 0.03 8.69
N PHE A 141 -13.23 0.68 9.81
CA PHE A 141 -12.58 0.46 11.11
C PHE A 141 -12.67 -0.98 11.62
N ASP A 142 -13.74 -1.70 11.27
CA ASP A 142 -13.97 -3.06 11.75
C ASP A 142 -12.96 -4.06 11.16
N GLU A 143 -12.37 -3.75 10.00
CA GLU A 143 -11.45 -4.64 9.29
C GLU A 143 -10.02 -4.09 9.19
N GLY A 144 -9.80 -2.85 9.64
CA GLY A 144 -8.51 -2.17 9.48
C GLY A 144 -8.13 -1.96 8.01
N LYS A 145 -9.12 -1.93 7.12
CA LYS A 145 -8.94 -1.78 5.67
C LYS A 145 -9.28 -0.37 5.24
N VAL A 146 -8.51 0.13 4.28
CA VAL A 146 -8.80 1.39 3.57
C VAL A 146 -9.42 1.04 2.23
N SER A 147 -10.59 1.59 1.95
CA SER A 147 -11.18 1.55 0.62
C SER A 147 -11.12 2.93 -0.01
N ILE A 148 -10.97 2.99 -1.34
CA ILE A 148 -10.86 4.26 -2.05
C ILE A 148 -11.77 4.30 -3.27
N ARG A 149 -12.31 5.48 -3.54
CA ARG A 149 -13.05 5.79 -4.75
C ARG A 149 -12.27 6.81 -5.57
N LEU A 150 -11.98 6.49 -6.83
CA LEU A 150 -11.37 7.43 -7.75
C LEU A 150 -12.30 8.62 -7.99
N TYR A 151 -11.78 9.81 -7.74
CA TYR A 151 -12.48 11.06 -7.98
C TYR A 151 -12.00 11.73 -9.27
N GLU A 152 -10.68 11.76 -9.49
CA GLU A 152 -10.08 12.40 -10.65
C GLU A 152 -8.71 11.79 -10.99
N LEU A 153 -8.45 11.51 -12.26
CA LEU A 153 -7.11 11.13 -12.74
C LEU A 153 -6.31 12.39 -13.12
N LYS A 154 -5.13 12.57 -12.55
CA LYS A 154 -4.22 13.70 -12.87
C LYS A 154 -3.26 13.25 -13.97
N LYS A 155 -3.42 13.82 -15.17
CA LYS A 155 -2.55 13.58 -16.34
C LYS A 155 -1.40 14.58 -16.40
#